data_AF-A0A7S1GE26-F1
#
_entry.id   AF-A0A7S1GE26-F1
#
_cell.length_a   1.000
_cell.length_b   1.000
_cell.length_c   1.000
_cell.angle_alpha   90.00
_cell.angle_beta   90.00
_cell.angle_gamma   90.00
#
_symmetry.space_group_name_H-M   'P 1'
#
loop_
_entity.id
_entity.type
_entity.pdbx_description
1 polymer ?
#
loop_
_entity_poly.entity_id
_entity_poly.type
_entity_poly.pdbx_seq_one_letter_code
_entity_poly.pdbx_strand_id
1 'polypeptide(L)'
;MTLAEVMAPAIALAREGVPMSFHLHDRIGRNKERLSWFNASAALFLNADRTGPAVGVGEKWRNPDLADTLEAIAYHGAEWFYTGELADDIVAAVRGAVNPNTGLSGLMTKHDIETYRAVRRQPVRFPVGDEYEVIGHALPSSGGLTMAILM
;
A
#
# COMPACT_ATOMS: atom_id res chain seq x y z
N MET A 1 -2.90 -22.73 -6.67
CA MET A 1 -2.16 -21.64 -7.33
C MET A 1 -0.93 -21.33 -6.50
N THR A 2 0.21 -21.10 -7.15
CA THR A 2 1.44 -20.63 -6.50
C THR A 2 1.36 -19.12 -6.23
N LEU A 3 2.23 -18.60 -5.37
CA LEU A 3 2.32 -17.16 -5.13
C LEU A 3 2.65 -16.40 -6.43
N ALA A 4 3.57 -16.94 -7.23
CA ALA A 4 3.92 -16.39 -8.53
C ALA A 4 2.73 -16.31 -9.50
N GLU A 5 1.90 -17.35 -9.57
CA GLU A 5 0.69 -17.34 -10.40
C GLU A 5 -0.32 -16.27 -9.97
N VAL A 6 -0.48 -16.07 -8.66
CA VAL A 6 -1.40 -15.07 -8.11
C VAL A 6 -0.87 -13.64 -8.32
N MET A 7 0.44 -13.43 -8.26
CA MET A 7 1.07 -12.11 -8.37
C MET A 7 1.33 -11.67 -9.81
N ALA A 8 1.43 -12.60 -10.77
CA ALA A 8 1.75 -12.31 -12.17
C ALA A 8 0.90 -11.17 -12.79
N PRO A 9 -0.44 -11.09 -12.59
CA PRO A 9 -1.23 -9.99 -13.12
C PRO A 9 -0.81 -8.63 -12.55
N ALA A 10 -0.50 -8.55 -11.25
CA ALA A 10 -0.10 -7.31 -10.60
C ALA A 10 1.29 -6.84 -11.07
N ILE A 11 2.22 -7.78 -11.25
CA ILE A 11 3.56 -7.51 -11.81
C ILE A 11 3.44 -6.93 -13.23
N ALA A 12 2.63 -7.56 -14.08
CA ALA A 12 2.42 -7.08 -15.45
C ALA A 12 1.80 -5.68 -15.47
N LEU A 13 0.76 -5.43 -14.67
CA LEU A 13 0.12 -4.11 -14.58
C LEU A 13 1.08 -3.02 -14.07
N ALA A 14 1.93 -3.33 -13.09
CA ALA A 14 2.92 -2.38 -12.58
C ALA A 14 4.00 -2.05 -13.63
N ARG A 15 4.50 -3.08 -14.34
CA ARG A 15 5.57 -2.93 -15.34
C ARG A 15 5.09 -2.29 -16.62
N GLU A 16 4.00 -2.82 -17.17
CA GLU A 16 3.46 -2.33 -18.43
C GLU A 16 2.72 -1.02 -18.24
N GLY A 17 2.06 -0.84 -17.09
CA GLY A 17 1.29 0.32 -16.71
C GLY A 17 -0.20 0.17 -16.96
N VAL A 18 -0.98 0.99 -16.25
CA VAL A 18 -2.44 1.06 -16.34
C VAL A 18 -2.88 2.44 -16.84
N PRO A 19 -4.03 2.55 -17.52
CA PRO A 19 -4.60 3.86 -17.84
C PRO A 19 -4.85 4.64 -16.55
N MET A 20 -4.32 5.85 -16.46
CA MET A 20 -4.56 6.75 -15.34
C MET A 20 -6.05 7.04 -15.22
N SER A 21 -6.66 6.57 -14.13
CA SER A 21 -8.07 6.85 -13.88
C SER A 21 -8.28 8.32 -13.48
N PHE A 22 -9.46 8.86 -13.77
CA PHE A 22 -9.85 10.19 -13.30
C PHE A 22 -9.70 10.32 -11.77
N HIS A 23 -10.10 9.29 -11.02
CA HIS A 23 -10.02 9.30 -9.56
C HIS A 23 -8.57 9.38 -9.06
N LEU A 24 -7.66 8.58 -9.62
CA LEU A 24 -6.25 8.61 -9.22
C LEU A 24 -5.60 9.94 -9.59
N HIS A 25 -5.83 10.43 -10.81
CA HIS A 25 -5.34 11.73 -11.26
C HIS A 25 -5.76 12.87 -10.32
N ASP A 26 -7.05 12.95 -10.00
CA ASP A 26 -7.59 13.95 -9.08
C ASP A 26 -7.03 13.79 -7.65
N ARG A 27 -6.86 12.56 -7.16
CA ARG A 27 -6.23 12.31 -5.85
C ARG A 27 -4.77 12.74 -5.81
N ILE A 28 -4.01 12.51 -6.88
CA ILE A 28 -2.63 13.00 -7.01
C ILE A 28 -2.62 14.53 -6.98
N GLY A 29 -3.47 15.18 -7.78
CA GLY A 29 -3.58 16.65 -7.80
C GLY A 29 -3.89 17.24 -6.43
N ARG A 30 -4.88 16.67 -5.72
CA ARG A 30 -5.26 17.08 -4.36
C ARG A 30 -4.20 16.82 -3.28
N ASN A 31 -3.25 15.91 -3.52
CA ASN A 31 -2.19 15.57 -2.56
C ASN A 31 -0.79 15.99 -3.04
N LYS A 32 -0.70 16.80 -4.10
CA LYS A 32 0.55 17.19 -4.76
C LYS A 32 1.60 17.70 -3.78
N GLU A 33 1.19 18.57 -2.86
CA GLU A 33 2.09 19.12 -1.83
C GLU A 33 2.77 18.01 -1.02
N ARG A 34 1.98 17.09 -0.45
CA ARG A 34 2.50 15.97 0.34
C ARG A 34 3.35 15.01 -0.49
N LEU A 35 2.93 14.75 -1.73
CA LEU A 35 3.68 13.90 -2.66
C LEU A 35 5.03 14.54 -3.06
N SER A 36 5.15 15.87 -2.99
CA SER A 36 6.38 16.60 -3.30
C SER A 36 7.42 16.59 -2.18
N TRP A 37 7.03 16.20 -0.95
CA TRP A 37 7.92 16.19 0.22
C TRP A 37 9.11 15.23 0.05
N PHE A 38 8.92 14.14 -0.69
CA PHE A 38 9.95 13.13 -0.91
C PHE A 38 10.18 12.92 -2.41
N ASN A 39 11.45 12.82 -2.82
CA ASN A 39 11.80 12.64 -4.23
C ASN A 39 11.21 11.36 -4.82
N ALA A 40 11.15 10.27 -4.06
CA ALA A 40 10.60 8.99 -4.52
C ALA A 40 9.11 9.11 -4.89
N SER A 41 8.29 9.72 -4.03
CA SER A 41 6.87 9.94 -4.32
C SER A 41 6.67 10.96 -5.45
N ALA A 42 7.47 12.03 -5.48
CA ALA A 42 7.39 13.04 -6.52
C ALA A 42 7.70 12.43 -7.90
N ALA A 43 8.74 11.60 -8.01
CA ALA A 43 9.13 10.97 -9.26
C ALA A 43 8.06 10.00 -9.80
N LEU A 44 7.34 9.31 -8.91
CA LEU A 44 6.32 8.34 -9.30
C LEU A 44 4.98 8.98 -9.67
N PHE A 45 4.59 10.04 -8.95
CA PHE A 45 3.24 10.58 -9.02
C PHE A 45 3.14 11.96 -9.66
N LEU A 46 4.22 12.73 -9.76
CA LEU A 46 4.20 14.10 -10.28
C LEU A 46 4.94 14.21 -11.61
N ASN A 47 4.55 15.19 -12.42
CA ASN A 47 5.28 15.57 -13.62
C ASN A 47 6.64 16.21 -13.27
N ALA A 48 7.50 16.40 -14.28
CA ALA A 48 8.89 16.82 -14.08
C ALA A 48 9.06 18.17 -13.34
N ASP A 49 8.14 19.12 -13.57
CA ASP A 49 8.12 20.43 -12.91
C ASP A 49 7.34 20.41 -11.58
N ARG A 50 6.81 19.25 -11.18
CA ARG A 50 6.02 19.02 -9.96
C ARG A 50 4.79 19.92 -9.85
N THR A 51 4.20 20.33 -10.97
CA THR A 51 2.99 21.17 -10.98
C THR A 51 1.69 20.36 -10.99
N GLY A 52 1.73 19.08 -11.36
CA GLY A 52 0.55 18.21 -11.43
C GLY A 52 0.89 16.71 -11.48
N PRO A 53 -0.10 15.85 -11.77
CA PRO A 53 0.11 14.41 -11.89
C PRO A 53 1.11 14.03 -12.98
N ALA A 54 1.77 12.88 -12.81
CA ALA A 54 2.84 12.39 -13.70
C ALA A 54 2.40 12.21 -15.15
N VAL A 55 1.15 11.76 -15.35
CA VAL A 55 0.54 11.57 -16.66
C VAL A 55 -0.93 12.00 -16.61
N GLY A 56 -1.50 12.34 -17.76
CA GLY A 56 -2.91 12.72 -17.91
C GLY A 56 -3.86 11.53 -17.78
N VAL A 57 -5.16 11.83 -17.62
CA VAL A 57 -6.21 10.79 -17.57
C VAL A 57 -6.22 9.97 -18.86
N GLY A 58 -6.27 8.64 -18.73
CA GLY A 58 -6.22 7.69 -19.83
C GLY A 58 -4.80 7.36 -20.32
N GLU A 59 -3.81 8.19 -20.01
CA GLU A 59 -2.41 7.89 -20.33
C GLU A 59 -1.86 6.75 -19.46
N LYS A 60 -0.80 6.10 -19.94
CA LYS A 60 -0.25 4.91 -19.29
C LYS A 60 0.64 5.31 -18.10
N TRP A 61 0.18 5.02 -16.89
CA TRP A 61 0.93 5.21 -15.66
C TRP A 61 1.61 3.90 -15.23
N ARG A 62 2.92 3.94 -15.00
CA ARG A 62 3.77 2.76 -14.72
C ARG A 62 4.45 2.89 -13.36
N ASN A 63 4.74 1.76 -12.74
CA ASN A 63 5.56 1.68 -11.53
C ASN A 63 6.50 0.47 -11.62
N PRO A 64 7.63 0.59 -12.37
CA PRO A 64 8.56 -0.51 -12.57
C PRO A 64 9.19 -0.99 -11.26
N ASP A 65 9.52 -0.09 -10.34
CA ASP A 65 10.10 -0.44 -9.03
C ASP A 65 9.16 -1.33 -8.21
N LEU A 66 7.84 -1.07 -8.27
CA LEU A 66 6.83 -1.95 -7.67
C LEU A 66 6.77 -3.31 -8.39
N ALA A 67 6.90 -3.34 -9.72
CA ALA A 67 6.92 -4.61 -10.45
C ALA A 67 8.11 -5.47 -10.03
N ASP A 68 9.30 -4.88 -9.89
CA ASP A 68 10.52 -5.56 -9.45
C ASP A 68 10.36 -6.09 -8.02
N THR A 69 9.78 -5.27 -7.13
CA THR A 69 9.47 -5.69 -5.75
C THR A 69 8.50 -6.87 -5.72
N LEU A 70 7.41 -6.81 -6.50
CA LEU A 70 6.41 -7.88 -6.57
C LEU A 70 6.99 -9.16 -7.18
N GLU A 71 7.87 -9.03 -8.18
CA GLU A 71 8.59 -10.16 -8.80
C GLU A 71 9.54 -10.82 -7.80
N ALA A 72 10.26 -10.04 -7.00
CA ALA A 72 11.12 -10.57 -5.94
C ALA A 72 10.31 -11.32 -4.86
N ILE A 73 9.16 -10.80 -4.42
CA ILE A 73 8.26 -11.51 -3.48
C ILE A 73 7.70 -12.78 -4.12
N ALA A 74 7.31 -12.74 -5.40
CA ALA A 74 6.82 -13.91 -6.11
C ALA A 74 7.88 -15.03 -6.19
N TYR A 75 9.16 -14.67 -6.35
CA TYR A 75 10.28 -15.61 -6.45
C TYR A 75 10.77 -16.11 -5.08
N HIS A 76 10.99 -15.22 -4.12
CA HIS A 76 11.56 -15.54 -2.80
C HIS A 76 10.52 -15.91 -1.74
N GLY A 77 9.24 -15.63 -1.98
CA GLY A 77 8.15 -15.80 -1.02
C GLY A 77 7.92 -14.57 -0.13
N ALA A 78 6.77 -14.55 0.54
CA ALA A 78 6.35 -13.40 1.36
C ALA A 78 7.31 -13.09 2.53
N GLU A 79 8.02 -14.08 3.06
CA GLU A 79 8.98 -13.88 4.16
C GLU A 79 10.14 -12.95 3.75
N TRP A 80 10.52 -12.97 2.47
CA TRP A 80 11.59 -12.10 1.96
C TRP A 80 11.27 -10.61 2.10
N PHE A 81 9.98 -10.23 2.07
CA PHE A 81 9.57 -8.85 2.38
C PHE A 81 9.96 -8.45 3.81
N TYR A 82 9.90 -9.39 4.76
CA TYR A 82 10.10 -9.11 6.18
C TYR A 82 11.54 -9.27 6.64
N THR A 83 12.31 -10.16 6.01
CA THR A 83 13.67 -10.52 6.45
C THR A 83 14.75 -10.29 5.39
N GLY A 84 14.38 -9.99 4.15
CA GLY A 84 15.29 -9.77 3.03
C GLY A 84 15.88 -8.36 3.00
N GLU A 85 16.65 -8.07 1.96
CA GLU A 85 17.26 -6.74 1.73
C GLU A 85 16.23 -5.61 1.63
N LEU A 86 15.01 -5.91 1.16
CA LEU A 86 13.91 -4.96 1.10
C LEU A 86 13.56 -4.40 2.49
N ALA A 87 13.69 -5.19 3.56
CA ALA A 87 13.44 -4.71 4.92
C ALA A 87 14.45 -3.62 5.32
N ASP A 88 15.72 -3.75 4.90
CA ASP A 88 16.75 -2.76 5.13
C ASP A 88 16.49 -1.48 4.33
N ASP A 89 16.07 -1.61 3.07
CA ASP A 89 15.70 -0.48 2.21
C ASP A 89 14.50 0.30 2.76
N ILE A 90 13.48 -0.41 3.27
CA ILE A 90 12.32 0.21 3.93
C ILE A 90 12.77 1.01 5.15
N VAL A 91 13.60 0.43 6.02
CA VAL A 91 14.10 1.11 7.23
C VAL A 91 14.92 2.34 6.85
N ALA A 92 15.81 2.22 5.86
CA ALA A 92 16.60 3.34 5.35
C ALA A 92 15.70 4.46 4.82
N ALA A 93 14.69 4.13 4.01
CA ALA A 93 13.73 5.10 3.48
C ALA A 93 12.94 5.79 4.58
N VAL A 94 12.42 5.04 5.56
CA VAL A 94 11.60 5.58 6.67
C VAL A 94 12.42 6.48 7.60
N ARG A 95 13.66 6.09 7.93
CA ARG A 95 14.54 6.89 8.80
C ARG A 95 15.16 8.09 8.09
N GLY A 96 15.43 7.95 6.79
CA GLY A 96 15.95 9.04 5.96
C GLY A 96 14.90 10.10 5.60
N ALA A 97 13.62 9.75 5.67
CA ALA A 97 12.52 10.67 5.39
C ALA A 97 12.22 11.58 6.58
N VAL A 98 12.63 12.84 6.50
CA VAL A 98 12.28 13.88 7.48
C VAL A 98 10.94 14.49 7.13
N ASN A 99 9.98 14.44 8.05
CA ASN A 99 8.68 15.08 7.87
C ASN A 99 8.85 16.62 7.95
N PRO A 100 8.48 17.39 6.91
CA PRO A 100 8.70 18.84 6.89
C PRO A 100 7.86 19.61 7.92
N ASN A 101 6.74 19.05 8.38
CA ASN A 101 5.86 19.71 9.36
C ASN A 101 6.32 19.50 10.79
N THR A 102 7.01 18.40 11.08
CA THR A 102 7.43 18.06 12.45
C THR A 102 8.95 18.08 12.65
N GLY A 103 9.72 18.05 11.57
CA GLY A 103 11.18 17.88 11.59
C GLY A 103 11.63 16.48 12.04
N LEU A 104 10.71 15.53 12.20
CA LEU A 104 11.00 14.20 12.71
C LEU A 104 11.11 13.17 11.59
N SER A 105 12.07 12.27 11.73
CA SER A 105 12.16 11.04 10.93
C SER A 105 11.29 9.92 11.49
N GLY A 106 10.98 8.91 10.66
CA GLY A 106 10.35 7.70 11.14
C GLY A 106 11.27 6.88 12.07
N LEU A 107 10.66 6.12 12.98
CA LEU A 107 11.36 5.36 14.02
C LEU A 107 11.49 3.86 13.71
N MET A 108 10.90 3.40 12.59
CA MET A 108 10.87 1.99 12.21
C MET A 108 12.27 1.38 12.23
N THR A 109 12.37 0.19 12.80
CA THR A 109 13.57 -0.62 12.88
C THR A 109 13.38 -1.88 12.03
N LYS A 110 14.47 -2.56 11.70
CA LYS A 110 14.40 -3.88 11.05
C LYS A 110 13.63 -4.88 11.91
N HIS A 111 13.83 -4.81 13.24
CA HIS A 111 13.13 -5.67 14.19
C HIS A 111 11.60 -5.51 14.14
N ASP A 112 11.10 -4.29 13.92
CA ASP A 112 9.65 -4.05 13.78
C ASP A 112 9.07 -4.79 12.56
N ILE A 113 9.84 -4.86 11.46
CA ILE A 113 9.45 -5.56 10.24
C ILE A 113 9.57 -7.08 10.45
N GLU A 114 10.70 -7.56 10.94
CA GLU A 114 10.98 -8.99 11.12
C GLU A 114 10.02 -9.68 12.10
N THR A 115 9.58 -8.96 13.14
CA THR A 115 8.68 -9.50 14.16
C THR A 115 7.20 -9.30 13.86
N TYR A 116 6.87 -8.60 12.77
CA TYR A 116 5.49 -8.43 12.35
C TYR A 116 4.84 -9.79 12.08
N ARG A 117 3.67 -10.03 12.66
CA ARG A 117 2.85 -11.22 12.39
C ARG A 117 1.40 -10.82 12.16
N ALA A 118 0.81 -11.34 11.09
CA ALA A 118 -0.63 -11.24 10.88
C ALA A 118 -1.36 -12.06 11.95
N VAL A 119 -2.24 -11.41 12.71
CA VAL A 119 -3.01 -12.05 13.79
C VAL A 119 -4.34 -12.55 13.24
N ARG A 120 -4.56 -13.87 13.27
CA ARG A 120 -5.86 -14.46 12.98
C ARG A 120 -6.80 -14.23 14.15
N ARG A 121 -8.01 -13.73 13.87
CA ARG A 121 -9.01 -13.38 14.89
C ARG A 121 -10.36 -13.95 14.51
N GLN A 122 -11.16 -14.27 15.52
CA GLN A 122 -12.56 -14.63 15.29
C GLN A 122 -13.32 -13.40 14.82
N PRO A 123 -14.08 -13.48 13.73
CA PRO A 123 -14.84 -12.36 13.21
C PRO A 123 -15.94 -11.94 14.19
N VAL A 124 -16.40 -10.70 14.08
CA VAL A 124 -17.64 -10.27 14.74
C VAL A 124 -18.81 -10.92 13.98
N ARG A 125 -19.70 -11.59 14.70
CA ARG A 125 -20.86 -12.28 14.13
C ARG A 125 -22.11 -11.85 14.89
N PHE A 126 -23.16 -11.46 14.19
CA PHE A 126 -24.44 -11.09 14.78
C PHE A 126 -25.60 -11.34 13.80
N PRO A 127 -26.79 -11.71 14.30
CA PRO A 127 -27.96 -11.93 13.46
C PRO A 127 -28.52 -10.60 12.92
N VAL A 128 -29.14 -10.65 11.74
CA VAL A 128 -29.92 -9.55 11.17
C VAL A 128 -31.28 -10.12 10.73
N GLY A 129 -32.31 -9.86 11.55
CA GLY A 129 -33.58 -10.58 11.47
C GLY A 129 -33.40 -12.07 11.77
N ASP A 130 -34.33 -12.89 11.27
CA ASP A 130 -34.33 -14.35 11.53
C ASP A 130 -33.56 -15.16 10.47
N GLU A 131 -33.28 -14.57 9.31
CA GLU A 131 -32.75 -15.31 8.13
C GLU A 131 -31.26 -15.08 7.88
N TYR A 132 -30.67 -13.99 8.39
CA TYR A 132 -29.32 -13.57 8.02
C TYR A 132 -28.39 -13.46 9.21
N GLU A 133 -27.11 -13.72 8.96
CA GLU A 133 -26.00 -13.43 9.86
C GLU A 133 -25.01 -12.53 9.15
N VAL A 134 -24.60 -11.46 9.81
CA VAL A 134 -23.50 -10.60 9.34
C VAL A 134 -22.21 -11.07 9.98
N ILE A 135 -21.19 -11.31 9.14
CA ILE A 135 -19.83 -11.66 9.56
C ILE A 135 -18.91 -10.50 9.21
N GLY A 136 -18.47 -9.76 10.22
CA GLY A 136 -17.62 -8.58 10.09
C GLY A 136 -16.21 -8.79 10.62
N HIS A 137 -15.32 -7.84 10.31
CA HIS A 137 -13.95 -7.85 10.81
C HIS A 137 -13.91 -7.74 12.34
N ALA A 138 -12.98 -8.46 12.96
CA ALA A 138 -12.66 -8.32 14.37
C ALA A 138 -11.91 -7.01 14.66
N LEU A 139 -11.88 -6.62 15.94
CA LEU A 139 -10.91 -5.62 16.41
C LEU A 139 -9.49 -6.05 16.01
N PRO A 140 -8.60 -5.12 15.58
CA PRO A 140 -8.68 -3.68 15.75
C PRO A 140 -9.51 -2.92 14.69
N SER A 141 -10.13 -3.61 13.72
CA SER A 141 -11.08 -2.94 12.82
C SER A 141 -12.39 -2.67 13.56
N SER A 142 -12.87 -1.42 13.53
CA SER A 142 -14.12 -1.04 14.20
C SER A 142 -15.37 -1.47 13.43
N GLY A 143 -15.27 -1.70 12.11
CA GLY A 143 -16.44 -1.83 11.23
C GLY A 143 -17.42 -2.94 11.62
N GLY A 144 -16.92 -4.14 11.97
CA GLY A 144 -17.78 -5.25 12.37
C GLY A 144 -18.55 -4.97 13.66
N LEU A 145 -17.89 -4.36 14.65
CA LEU A 145 -18.50 -3.99 15.92
C LEU A 145 -19.48 -2.83 15.78
N THR A 146 -19.13 -1.81 14.99
CA THR A 146 -20.03 -0.67 14.74
C THR A 146 -21.34 -1.14 14.12
N MET A 147 -21.29 -2.05 13.14
CA MET A 147 -22.50 -2.61 12.55
C MET A 147 -23.32 -3.43 13.56
N ALA A 148 -22.65 -4.22 14.41
CA ALA A 148 -23.31 -5.03 15.43
C ALA A 148 -24.05 -4.20 16.50
N ILE A 149 -23.63 -2.94 16.73
CA ILE A 149 -24.26 -2.03 17.71
C ILE A 149 -25.45 -1.28 17.09
N LEU A 150 -25.42 -1.01 15.79
CA LEU A 150 -26.43 -0.19 15.11
C LEU A 150 -27.67 -0.98 14.63
N MET A 151 -27.57 -2.31 14.59
CA MET A 151 -28.61 -3.23 14.12
C MET A 151 -29.30 -3.91 15.30
#